data_AF-A0A968UES6-F1
#
_entry.id   AF-A0A968UES6-F1
#
_cell.length_a   1.000
_cell.length_b   1.000
_cell.length_c   1.000
_cell.angle_alpha   90.00
_cell.angle_beta   90.00
_cell.angle_gamma   90.00
#
_symmetry.space_group_name_H-M   'P 1'
#
loop_
_entity.id
_entity.type
_entity.pdbx_description
1 polymer ?
#
loop_
_entity_poly.entity_id
_entity_poly.type
_entity_poly.pdbx_seq_one_letter_code
_entity_poly.pdbx_strand_id
1 'polypeptide(L)'
;MINTDLLEISDQARITANSFSQGSGGDIILNTNNITVNGGAIAALVWGGVGDAGNVTINNQGNIVLNEGSNIQSQVINDGTGDVGDIRINTGSFAINEKFSFVLADNMSAGNAGNITINARDSVFIDGGGGEELGTTLSAILSQVQTDVVGNAGDIKIATPQLSLTNFALISTNVKQGSVGNTGNIFLDVGTLSLNNGAVIDALTENDFDGGSIQINADQVNLNNGGKIVTSGDSRGDAGNIQLEVADTITINNGNPPAITPFLEPILQNTALDTGIFASSVAGSTGNGGSIDIKSGSIEFLDRGSIAAVTQAGAGGNIVLETTKDIILNNNSAISAEAFNQANGGNLTIDSRFIIAFPNSNSDILADAQQGAGGNITINAESLLGIVERPLNDLTNDINASSEFNLDGNVEVNAPDNNPTDGAAELPVNRIEEEEQVAQTCSDNQGEESPIICSSKGKEVYPSPQLHP
;
A
#
# COMPACT_ATOMS: atom_id res chain seq x y z
N MET A 1 20.18 -19.54 27.30
CA MET A 1 21.03 -18.47 26.74
C MET A 1 22.16 -19.08 25.94
N ILE A 2 22.38 -18.61 24.71
CA ILE A 2 23.49 -19.03 23.83
C ILE A 2 24.28 -17.78 23.44
N ASN A 3 25.61 -17.83 23.57
CA ASN A 3 26.53 -16.78 23.14
C ASN A 3 27.53 -17.43 22.17
N THR A 4 27.51 -17.04 20.89
CA THR A 4 28.41 -17.59 19.86
C THR A 4 28.57 -16.59 18.72
N ASP A 5 29.71 -16.57 18.04
CA ASP A 5 29.88 -15.69 16.88
C ASP A 5 28.98 -16.13 15.72
N LEU A 6 28.95 -17.43 15.42
CA LEU A 6 28.14 -18.03 14.36
C LEU A 6 27.20 -19.08 14.95
N LEU A 7 25.94 -19.03 14.54
CA LEU A 7 24.93 -20.04 14.85
C LEU A 7 24.30 -20.54 13.55
N GLU A 8 24.54 -21.81 13.24
CA GLU A 8 23.91 -22.51 12.11
C GLU A 8 22.97 -23.58 12.65
N ILE A 9 21.73 -23.58 12.16
CA ILE A 9 20.70 -24.57 12.49
C ILE A 9 20.25 -25.18 11.17
N SER A 10 20.62 -26.44 10.92
CA SER A 10 20.29 -27.17 9.70
C SER A 10 19.59 -28.49 10.00
N ASP A 11 19.09 -29.18 8.97
CA ASP A 11 18.64 -30.57 9.06
C ASP A 11 17.55 -30.80 10.13
N GLN A 12 16.59 -29.88 10.23
CA GLN A 12 15.52 -29.92 11.23
C GLN A 12 15.99 -29.79 12.68
N ALA A 13 17.22 -29.33 12.91
CA ALA A 13 17.70 -29.01 14.24
C ALA A 13 16.83 -27.92 14.90
N ARG A 14 16.70 -28.00 16.22
CA ARG A 14 15.85 -27.09 17.01
C ARG A 14 16.57 -26.58 18.26
N ILE A 15 16.42 -25.29 18.54
CA ILE A 15 16.70 -24.70 19.85
C ILE A 15 15.35 -24.51 20.53
N THR A 16 15.11 -25.17 21.67
CA THR A 16 13.79 -25.14 22.31
C THR A 16 13.83 -24.86 23.81
N ALA A 17 12.76 -24.24 24.30
CA ALA A 17 12.53 -23.97 25.73
C ALA A 17 11.07 -24.25 26.10
N ASN A 18 10.63 -25.49 25.84
CA ASN A 18 9.21 -25.85 25.87
C ASN A 18 8.72 -26.31 27.25
N SER A 19 7.44 -26.07 27.54
CA SER A 19 6.68 -26.70 28.63
C SER A 19 5.63 -27.66 28.07
N PHE A 20 5.44 -28.81 28.71
CA PHE A 20 4.52 -29.88 28.28
C PHE A 20 3.44 -30.21 29.33
N SER A 21 3.37 -29.45 30.42
CA SER A 21 2.44 -29.69 31.53
C SER A 21 2.17 -28.36 32.26
N GLN A 22 2.04 -28.33 33.58
CA GLN A 22 1.91 -27.08 34.32
C GLN A 22 3.25 -26.35 34.44
N GLY A 23 3.26 -25.07 34.10
CA GLY A 23 4.40 -24.15 34.21
C GLY A 23 4.68 -23.42 32.90
N SER A 24 5.15 -22.17 33.02
CA SER A 24 5.52 -21.35 31.86
C SER A 24 6.72 -21.95 31.11
N GLY A 25 6.74 -21.77 29.80
CA GLY A 25 7.90 -22.05 28.95
C GLY A 25 9.11 -21.21 29.36
N GLY A 26 10.30 -21.70 29.03
CA GLY A 26 11.54 -20.95 29.30
C GLY A 26 11.83 -19.91 28.22
N ASP A 27 12.55 -18.86 28.57
CA ASP A 27 12.99 -17.88 27.58
C ASP A 27 14.19 -18.40 26.77
N ILE A 28 14.21 -18.07 25.48
CA ILE A 28 15.36 -18.24 24.60
C ILE A 28 16.04 -16.88 24.42
N ILE A 29 17.33 -16.83 24.75
CA ILE A 29 18.17 -15.64 24.54
C ILE A 29 19.38 -16.05 23.70
N LEU A 30 19.51 -15.47 22.51
CA LEU A 30 20.63 -15.69 21.59
C LEU A 30 21.41 -14.39 21.42
N ASN A 31 22.70 -14.40 21.76
CA ASN A 31 23.61 -13.29 21.44
C ASN A 31 24.63 -13.79 20.41
N THR A 32 24.57 -13.25 19.20
CA THR A 32 25.30 -13.79 18.05
C THR A 32 25.85 -12.71 17.12
N ASN A 33 26.76 -13.09 16.21
CA ASN A 33 27.13 -12.23 15.09
C ASN A 33 26.43 -12.65 13.80
N ASN A 34 26.24 -13.93 13.51
CA ASN A 34 25.40 -14.37 12.40
C ASN A 34 24.56 -15.58 12.78
N ILE A 35 23.33 -15.61 12.26
CA ILE A 35 22.42 -16.75 12.36
C ILE A 35 22.00 -17.18 10.97
N THR A 36 22.08 -18.47 10.69
CA THR A 36 21.43 -19.08 9.54
C THR A 36 20.62 -20.28 9.99
N VAL A 37 19.34 -20.30 9.62
CA VAL A 37 18.43 -21.42 9.87
C VAL A 37 17.98 -21.97 8.52
N ASN A 38 18.28 -23.24 8.27
CA ASN A 38 17.93 -23.97 7.04
C ASN A 38 17.07 -25.19 7.44
N GLY A 39 15.76 -25.08 7.24
CA GLY A 39 14.78 -26.09 7.66
C GLY A 39 14.75 -26.41 9.15
N GLY A 40 15.19 -25.47 10.00
CA GLY A 40 15.30 -25.63 11.45
C GLY A 40 14.32 -24.75 12.24
N ALA A 41 14.43 -24.75 13.57
CA ALA A 41 13.59 -23.90 14.40
C ALA A 41 14.26 -23.35 15.68
N ILE A 42 13.87 -22.14 16.06
CA ILE A 42 14.07 -21.55 17.38
C ILE A 42 12.68 -21.40 18.01
N ALA A 43 12.37 -22.16 19.06
CA ALA A 43 10.99 -22.31 19.52
C ALA A 43 10.82 -22.33 21.05
N ALA A 44 10.04 -21.41 21.60
CA ALA A 44 9.63 -21.41 23.01
C ALA A 44 8.12 -21.72 23.11
N LEU A 45 7.76 -22.98 23.40
CA LEU A 45 6.37 -23.44 23.26
C LEU A 45 5.75 -23.90 24.57
N VAL A 46 4.42 -23.81 24.66
CA VAL A 46 3.61 -24.57 25.63
C VAL A 46 2.76 -25.58 24.87
N TRP A 47 2.83 -26.85 25.26
CA TRP A 47 2.16 -27.96 24.58
C TRP A 47 1.17 -28.66 25.52
N GLY A 48 -0.13 -28.40 25.34
CA GLY A 48 -1.23 -29.03 26.08
C GLY A 48 -1.21 -28.83 27.60
N GLY A 49 -0.44 -27.85 28.06
CA GLY A 49 -0.23 -27.53 29.46
C GLY A 49 -0.87 -26.20 29.87
N VAL A 50 -0.74 -25.86 31.15
CA VAL A 50 -1.16 -24.55 31.67
C VAL A 50 0.08 -23.75 32.05
N GLY A 51 0.28 -22.60 31.41
CA GLY A 51 1.40 -21.70 31.61
C GLY A 51 1.68 -20.87 30.37
N ASP A 52 2.36 -19.74 30.55
CA ASP A 52 2.67 -18.82 29.45
C ASP A 52 3.84 -19.34 28.61
N ALA A 53 3.84 -19.12 27.31
CA ALA A 53 4.99 -19.44 26.46
C ALA A 53 6.16 -18.49 26.74
N GLY A 54 7.38 -19.01 26.58
CA GLY A 54 8.58 -18.21 26.83
C GLY A 54 8.85 -17.19 25.73
N ASN A 55 9.61 -16.15 26.04
CA ASN A 55 10.01 -15.14 25.07
C ASN A 55 11.17 -15.66 24.21
N VAL A 56 11.26 -15.18 22.97
CA VAL A 56 12.43 -15.39 22.11
C VAL A 56 13.12 -14.06 21.85
N THR A 57 14.30 -13.87 22.44
CA THR A 57 15.13 -12.67 22.25
C THR A 57 16.40 -13.02 21.47
N ILE A 58 16.58 -12.39 20.32
CA ILE A 58 17.76 -12.54 19.46
C ILE A 58 18.46 -11.18 19.35
N ASN A 59 19.69 -11.11 19.85
CA ASN A 59 20.60 -9.99 19.66
C ASN A 59 21.73 -10.45 18.73
N ASN A 60 21.53 -10.24 17.44
CA ASN A 60 22.48 -10.56 16.40
C ASN A 60 23.20 -9.29 15.91
N GLN A 61 24.50 -9.33 15.70
CA GLN A 61 25.22 -8.16 15.18
C GLN A 61 25.12 -8.07 13.65
N GLY A 62 25.42 -9.14 12.93
CA GLY A 62 25.39 -9.22 11.46
C GLY A 62 24.01 -9.64 10.94
N ASN A 63 23.94 -10.77 10.24
CA ASN A 63 22.72 -11.16 9.51
C ASN A 63 22.00 -12.34 10.16
N ILE A 64 20.68 -12.32 10.09
CA ILE A 64 19.81 -13.47 10.35
C ILE A 64 19.16 -13.87 9.04
N VAL A 65 19.30 -15.13 8.66
CA VAL A 65 18.71 -15.68 7.44
C VAL A 65 17.89 -16.93 7.77
N LEU A 66 16.63 -16.95 7.33
CA LEU A 66 15.72 -18.10 7.41
C LEU A 66 15.47 -18.65 6.00
N ASN A 67 15.79 -19.93 5.78
CA ASN A 67 15.59 -20.65 4.52
C ASN A 67 14.89 -22.00 4.75
N GLU A 68 14.44 -22.65 3.67
CA GLU A 68 13.99 -24.05 3.67
C GLU A 68 12.92 -24.42 4.71
N GLY A 69 11.96 -23.53 5.00
CA GLY A 69 10.90 -23.84 5.96
C GLY A 69 11.25 -23.54 7.43
N SER A 70 12.09 -22.54 7.68
CA SER A 70 12.65 -22.23 9.00
C SER A 70 11.72 -21.39 9.87
N ASN A 71 11.78 -21.59 11.19
CA ASN A 71 10.85 -20.96 12.12
C ASN A 71 11.56 -20.27 13.30
N ILE A 72 11.11 -19.06 13.64
CA ILE A 72 11.33 -18.43 14.94
C ILE A 72 9.97 -18.28 15.60
N GLN A 73 9.72 -18.94 16.73
CA GLN A 73 8.36 -19.04 17.24
C GLN A 73 8.26 -19.03 18.78
N SER A 74 7.21 -18.38 19.27
CA SER A 74 6.65 -18.57 20.61
C SER A 74 5.17 -18.84 20.46
N GLN A 75 4.66 -19.94 21.02
CA GLN A 75 3.26 -20.34 20.82
C GLN A 75 2.71 -21.16 21.98
N VAL A 76 1.40 -21.12 22.14
CA VAL A 76 0.61 -22.03 22.98
C VAL A 76 -0.22 -22.92 22.06
N ILE A 77 -0.02 -24.24 22.15
CA ILE A 77 -0.57 -25.22 21.20
C ILE A 77 -1.13 -26.49 21.88
N ASN A 78 -1.93 -27.25 21.14
CA ASN A 78 -2.55 -28.52 21.56
C ASN A 78 -3.42 -28.41 22.83
N ASP A 79 -4.39 -27.49 22.83
CA ASP A 79 -5.28 -27.22 23.97
C ASP A 79 -4.55 -26.69 25.20
N GLY A 80 -3.42 -26.00 25.00
CA GLY A 80 -2.70 -25.30 26.05
C GLY A 80 -3.51 -24.12 26.61
N THR A 81 -3.10 -23.57 27.74
CA THR A 81 -3.70 -22.34 28.28
C THR A 81 -2.61 -21.46 28.87
N GLY A 82 -2.54 -20.21 28.43
CA GLY A 82 -1.55 -19.22 28.86
C GLY A 82 -1.32 -18.19 27.77
N ASP A 83 -0.67 -17.09 28.13
CA ASP A 83 -0.31 -16.06 27.14
C ASP A 83 0.92 -16.51 26.33
N VAL A 84 0.98 -16.11 25.07
CA VAL A 84 2.13 -16.37 24.18
C VAL A 84 3.24 -15.37 24.49
N GLY A 85 4.49 -15.84 24.48
CA GLY A 85 5.65 -14.98 24.72
C GLY A 85 5.98 -14.09 23.53
N ASP A 86 6.64 -12.96 23.79
CA ASP A 86 7.05 -12.02 22.75
C ASP A 86 8.28 -12.54 21.97
N ILE A 87 8.38 -12.12 20.71
CA ILE A 87 9.57 -12.29 19.89
C ILE A 87 10.25 -10.94 19.67
N ARG A 88 11.51 -10.84 20.05
CA ARG A 88 12.34 -9.64 19.84
C ARG A 88 13.60 -9.99 19.07
N ILE A 89 13.78 -9.36 17.91
CA ILE A 89 14.93 -9.53 17.03
C ILE A 89 15.64 -8.19 16.87
N ASN A 90 16.92 -8.13 17.24
CA ASN A 90 17.81 -7.02 16.92
C ASN A 90 18.93 -7.57 16.01
N THR A 91 19.13 -6.99 14.84
CA THR A 91 20.08 -7.50 13.83
C THR A 91 20.67 -6.40 12.94
N GLY A 92 21.71 -6.72 12.16
CA GLY A 92 22.12 -5.92 11.00
C GLY A 92 21.05 -6.00 9.91
N SER A 93 20.91 -7.18 9.30
CA SER A 93 19.81 -7.50 8.39
C SER A 93 19.03 -8.74 8.85
N PHE A 94 17.74 -8.78 8.52
CA PHE A 94 16.87 -9.95 8.65
C PHE A 94 16.33 -10.35 7.28
N ALA A 95 16.47 -11.63 6.91
CA ALA A 95 16.00 -12.12 5.63
C ALA A 95 15.25 -13.45 5.77
N ILE A 96 14.09 -13.54 5.12
CA ILE A 96 13.41 -14.79 4.77
C ILE A 96 13.47 -14.93 3.25
N ASN A 97 14.26 -15.87 2.75
CA ASN A 97 14.55 -15.96 1.29
C ASN A 97 13.74 -17.03 0.55
N GLU A 98 13.10 -17.95 1.27
CA GLU A 98 12.43 -19.10 0.67
C GLU A 98 11.08 -19.35 1.32
N LYS A 99 10.25 -20.15 0.63
CA LYS A 99 8.90 -20.54 1.06
C LYS A 99 8.88 -21.15 2.46
N PHE A 100 7.72 -21.10 3.09
CA PHE A 100 7.38 -21.81 4.32
C PHE A 100 8.20 -21.41 5.55
N SER A 101 8.83 -20.22 5.53
CA SER A 101 9.60 -19.74 6.68
C SER A 101 8.83 -18.67 7.44
N PHE A 102 8.86 -18.75 8.77
CA PHE A 102 7.95 -17.97 9.62
C PHE A 102 8.61 -17.35 10.84
N VAL A 103 8.05 -16.21 11.25
CA VAL A 103 8.18 -15.69 12.61
C VAL A 103 6.79 -15.67 13.25
N LEU A 104 6.57 -16.48 14.29
CA LEU A 104 5.23 -16.77 14.83
C LEU A 104 5.13 -16.47 16.32
N ALA A 105 4.20 -15.60 16.70
CA ALA A 105 3.80 -15.37 18.08
C ALA A 105 2.33 -15.75 18.31
N ASP A 106 1.91 -16.87 17.71
CA ASP A 106 0.50 -17.24 17.61
C ASP A 106 -0.04 -17.96 18.84
N ASN A 107 -1.30 -17.68 19.13
CA ASN A 107 -2.09 -18.46 20.06
C ASN A 107 -3.06 -19.41 19.32
N MET A 108 -2.91 -20.72 19.57
CA MET A 108 -3.80 -21.76 19.03
C MET A 108 -4.76 -22.34 20.09
N SER A 109 -4.80 -21.77 21.29
CA SER A 109 -5.61 -22.25 22.44
C SER A 109 -6.02 -21.06 23.32
N ALA A 110 -6.21 -21.14 24.65
CA ALA A 110 -6.69 -19.99 25.42
C ALA A 110 -5.56 -19.04 25.90
N GLY A 111 -5.68 -17.72 25.67
CA GLY A 111 -4.70 -16.69 26.06
C GLY A 111 -4.50 -15.58 25.01
N ASN A 112 -3.61 -14.61 25.23
CA ASN A 112 -3.27 -13.61 24.23
C ASN A 112 -2.09 -14.07 23.34
N ALA A 113 -2.04 -13.62 22.09
CA ALA A 113 -0.89 -13.78 21.22
C ALA A 113 0.25 -12.83 21.64
N GLY A 114 1.49 -13.17 21.27
CA GLY A 114 2.69 -12.42 21.66
C GLY A 114 3.00 -11.31 20.66
N ASN A 115 3.69 -10.27 21.09
CA ASN A 115 4.14 -9.20 20.20
C ASN A 115 5.40 -9.63 19.44
N ILE A 116 5.56 -9.09 18.23
CA ILE A 116 6.78 -9.27 17.44
C ILE A 116 7.44 -7.91 17.24
N THR A 117 8.70 -7.78 17.66
CA THR A 117 9.52 -6.60 17.38
C THR A 117 10.78 -6.98 16.60
N ILE A 118 10.98 -6.37 15.43
CA ILE A 118 12.20 -6.51 14.63
C ILE A 118 12.86 -5.15 14.46
N ASN A 119 14.08 -5.01 14.96
CA ASN A 119 14.94 -3.84 14.71
C ASN A 119 16.13 -4.30 13.87
N ALA A 120 16.15 -3.92 12.60
CA ALA A 120 17.28 -4.18 11.70
C ALA A 120 18.00 -2.86 11.40
N ARG A 121 19.33 -2.87 11.44
CA ARG A 121 20.13 -1.66 11.17
C ARG A 121 20.21 -1.33 9.70
N ASP A 122 20.04 -2.33 8.83
CA ASP A 122 20.25 -2.21 7.39
C ASP A 122 18.99 -2.55 6.60
N SER A 123 18.42 -3.75 6.78
CA SER A 123 17.26 -4.20 6.01
C SER A 123 16.44 -5.34 6.64
N VAL A 124 15.17 -5.40 6.28
CA VAL A 124 14.28 -6.55 6.44
C VAL A 124 13.77 -6.96 5.05
N PHE A 125 14.03 -8.20 4.65
CA PHE A 125 13.56 -8.76 3.38
C PHE A 125 12.75 -10.03 3.61
N ILE A 126 11.58 -10.13 2.99
CA ILE A 126 10.72 -11.30 3.08
C ILE A 126 10.27 -11.69 1.68
N ASP A 127 10.62 -12.89 1.26
CA ASP A 127 10.11 -13.53 0.06
C ASP A 127 9.09 -14.62 0.44
N GLY A 128 7.84 -14.43 0.04
CA GLY A 128 6.77 -15.43 0.20
C GLY A 128 6.99 -16.66 -0.68
N GLY A 129 7.93 -16.54 -1.62
CA GLY A 129 8.50 -17.58 -2.46
C GLY A 129 7.72 -17.88 -3.72
N GLY A 130 6.57 -17.24 -3.98
CA GLY A 130 5.86 -17.26 -5.28
C GLY A 130 5.51 -18.67 -5.79
N GLY A 131 4.25 -19.08 -5.70
CA GLY A 131 3.79 -20.36 -6.24
C GLY A 131 2.50 -20.22 -7.01
N GLU A 132 2.46 -20.76 -8.23
CA GLU A 132 1.25 -20.90 -9.06
C GLU A 132 0.19 -21.87 -8.47
N GLU A 133 0.47 -22.45 -7.30
CA GLU A 133 -0.35 -23.47 -6.66
C GLU A 133 -1.18 -22.82 -5.53
N LEU A 134 -2.49 -22.69 -5.79
CA LEU A 134 -3.48 -22.17 -4.85
C LEU A 134 -3.44 -22.96 -3.53
N GLY A 135 -3.45 -22.25 -2.39
CA GLY A 135 -3.54 -22.85 -1.06
C GLY A 135 -2.20 -23.28 -0.42
N THR A 136 -1.06 -22.81 -0.94
CA THR A 136 0.25 -23.03 -0.29
C THR A 136 0.53 -21.97 0.78
N THR A 137 1.04 -22.39 1.94
CA THR A 137 1.42 -21.47 3.02
C THR A 137 2.63 -20.62 2.59
N LEU A 138 2.51 -19.30 2.73
CA LEU A 138 3.50 -18.32 2.31
C LEU A 138 4.42 -17.97 3.48
N SER A 139 5.62 -17.46 3.20
CA SER A 139 6.48 -16.96 4.27
C SER A 139 5.87 -15.73 4.94
N ALA A 140 5.90 -15.70 6.28
CA ALA A 140 5.14 -14.70 7.02
C ALA A 140 5.72 -14.32 8.39
N ILE A 141 5.35 -13.12 8.85
CA ILE A 141 5.48 -12.69 10.25
C ILE A 141 4.06 -12.56 10.81
N LEU A 142 3.73 -13.40 11.80
CA LEU A 142 2.37 -13.57 12.30
C LEU A 142 2.32 -13.40 13.81
N SER A 143 1.39 -12.55 14.27
CA SER A 143 0.93 -12.52 15.66
C SER A 143 -0.57 -12.69 15.66
N GLN A 144 -1.05 -13.93 15.77
CA GLN A 144 -2.45 -14.25 15.50
C GLN A 144 -3.12 -15.05 16.61
N VAL A 145 -4.44 -14.94 16.65
CA VAL A 145 -5.33 -15.80 17.42
C VAL A 145 -6.09 -16.70 16.45
N GLN A 146 -5.91 -18.02 16.58
CA GLN A 146 -6.57 -19.02 15.72
C GLN A 146 -8.07 -19.14 16.01
N THR A 147 -8.78 -19.94 15.23
CA THR A 147 -10.26 -20.11 15.29
C THR A 147 -10.74 -20.67 16.62
N ASP A 148 -11.93 -20.24 17.06
CA ASP A 148 -12.61 -20.70 18.28
C ASP A 148 -11.80 -20.50 19.57
N VAL A 149 -10.95 -19.47 19.60
CA VAL A 149 -10.07 -19.11 20.72
C VAL A 149 -10.56 -17.84 21.43
N VAL A 150 -10.37 -17.76 22.75
CA VAL A 150 -10.49 -16.51 23.51
C VAL A 150 -9.10 -15.90 23.72
N GLY A 151 -8.88 -14.70 23.19
CA GLY A 151 -7.56 -14.06 23.16
C GLY A 151 -7.50 -12.83 22.27
N ASN A 152 -6.67 -11.85 22.61
CA ASN A 152 -6.31 -10.77 21.69
C ASN A 152 -5.07 -11.13 20.89
N ALA A 153 -4.99 -10.68 19.64
CA ALA A 153 -3.76 -10.75 18.84
C ALA A 153 -2.73 -9.72 19.35
N GLY A 154 -1.45 -9.97 19.11
CA GLY A 154 -0.36 -9.09 19.50
C GLY A 154 -0.02 -8.08 18.40
N ASP A 155 0.77 -7.08 18.78
CA ASP A 155 1.26 -6.06 17.86
C ASP A 155 2.52 -6.55 17.13
N ILE A 156 2.70 -6.04 15.91
CA ILE A 156 3.94 -6.22 15.14
C ILE A 156 4.61 -4.86 14.95
N LYS A 157 5.87 -4.76 15.36
CA LYS A 157 6.70 -3.56 15.17
C LYS A 157 7.95 -3.88 14.36
N ILE A 158 8.19 -3.14 13.28
CA ILE A 158 9.40 -3.27 12.48
C ILE A 158 10.05 -1.90 12.29
N ALA A 159 11.34 -1.81 12.63
CA ALA A 159 12.16 -0.62 12.40
C ALA A 159 13.40 -0.98 11.58
N THR A 160 13.57 -0.35 10.42
CA THR A 160 14.67 -0.64 9.49
C THR A 160 14.77 0.41 8.40
N PRO A 161 15.96 0.80 7.91
CA PRO A 161 16.05 1.69 6.75
C PRO A 161 15.33 1.15 5.51
N GLN A 162 15.26 -0.18 5.34
CA GLN A 162 14.59 -0.80 4.21
C GLN A 162 13.74 -2.00 4.62
N LEU A 163 12.45 -1.99 4.24
CA LEU A 163 11.54 -3.12 4.39
C LEU A 163 10.98 -3.51 3.02
N SER A 164 11.30 -4.71 2.56
CA SER A 164 10.84 -5.23 1.28
C SER A 164 10.15 -6.58 1.44
N LEU A 165 8.90 -6.65 0.98
CA LEU A 165 8.14 -7.89 0.88
C LEU A 165 7.88 -8.17 -0.61
N THR A 166 8.01 -9.43 -0.99
CA THR A 166 7.77 -9.86 -2.38
C THR A 166 7.11 -11.23 -2.45
N ASN A 167 6.52 -11.52 -3.60
CA ASN A 167 5.99 -12.83 -4.00
C ASN A 167 5.04 -13.41 -2.94
N PHE A 168 4.04 -12.61 -2.58
CA PHE A 168 3.03 -12.91 -1.57
C PHE A 168 3.54 -13.09 -0.13
N ALA A 169 4.70 -12.52 0.22
CA ALA A 169 5.10 -12.38 1.62
C ALA A 169 4.00 -11.67 2.44
N LEU A 170 3.85 -12.09 3.70
CA LEU A 170 2.79 -11.61 4.58
C LEU A 170 3.34 -11.07 5.91
N ILE A 171 2.87 -9.91 6.35
CA ILE A 171 2.93 -9.48 7.74
C ILE A 171 1.50 -9.31 8.22
N SER A 172 1.11 -10.03 9.27
CA SER A 172 -0.29 -10.08 9.68
C SER A 172 -0.47 -10.15 11.19
N THR A 173 -1.38 -9.32 11.69
CA THR A 173 -2.04 -9.52 12.98
C THR A 173 -3.51 -9.82 12.70
N ASN A 174 -4.03 -10.91 13.26
CA ASN A 174 -5.38 -11.38 12.94
C ASN A 174 -6.01 -12.14 14.10
N VAL A 175 -7.31 -11.93 14.31
CA VAL A 175 -8.18 -12.81 15.10
C VAL A 175 -9.18 -13.53 14.18
N LYS A 176 -9.02 -14.85 14.09
CA LYS A 176 -9.77 -15.72 13.18
C LYS A 176 -11.24 -15.90 13.57
N GLN A 177 -12.04 -16.41 12.63
CA GLN A 177 -13.46 -16.70 12.82
C GLN A 177 -13.73 -17.58 14.05
N GLY A 178 -14.83 -17.28 14.77
CA GLY A 178 -15.26 -18.01 15.97
C GLY A 178 -14.54 -17.60 17.26
N SER A 179 -13.49 -16.78 17.15
CA SER A 179 -12.70 -16.32 18.29
C SER A 179 -13.26 -15.06 18.94
N VAL A 180 -12.92 -14.87 20.21
CA VAL A 180 -13.32 -13.71 21.01
C VAL A 180 -12.08 -12.93 21.43
N GLY A 181 -11.90 -11.74 20.86
CA GLY A 181 -10.85 -10.80 21.20
C GLY A 181 -10.55 -9.85 20.06
N ASN A 182 -9.71 -8.86 20.36
CA ASN A 182 -9.36 -7.79 19.43
C ASN A 182 -8.09 -8.13 18.66
N THR A 183 -8.02 -7.63 17.43
CA THR A 183 -6.81 -7.69 16.61
C THR A 183 -5.77 -6.70 17.11
N GLY A 184 -4.49 -7.04 16.94
CA GLY A 184 -3.37 -6.15 17.25
C GLY A 184 -3.17 -5.10 16.17
N ASN A 185 -2.06 -4.37 16.28
CA ASN A 185 -1.71 -3.29 15.37
C ASN A 185 -0.33 -3.55 14.74
N ILE A 186 -0.10 -2.91 13.59
CA ILE A 186 1.18 -2.97 12.90
C ILE A 186 1.81 -1.57 12.89
N PHE A 187 3.07 -1.48 13.33
CA PHE A 187 3.84 -0.24 13.40
C PHE A 187 5.13 -0.38 12.60
N LEU A 188 5.27 0.41 11.54
CA LEU A 188 6.45 0.41 10.67
C LEU A 188 7.16 1.77 10.74
N ASP A 189 8.45 1.74 11.05
CA ASP A 189 9.33 2.92 11.04
C ASP A 189 10.49 2.62 10.10
N VAL A 190 10.37 3.09 8.84
CA VAL A 190 11.25 2.66 7.75
C VAL A 190 11.74 3.80 6.88
N GLY A 191 12.84 3.61 6.15
CA GLY A 191 13.22 4.55 5.09
C GLY A 191 12.36 4.32 3.84
N THR A 192 12.48 3.15 3.22
CA THR A 192 11.57 2.73 2.14
C THR A 192 10.80 1.47 2.52
N LEU A 193 9.48 1.51 2.28
CA LEU A 193 8.61 0.34 2.24
C LEU A 193 8.38 -0.08 0.79
N SER A 194 8.62 -1.35 0.47
CA SER A 194 8.31 -1.91 -0.85
C SER A 194 7.48 -3.19 -0.73
N LEU A 195 6.26 -3.18 -1.26
CA LEU A 195 5.40 -4.35 -1.39
C LEU A 195 5.26 -4.71 -2.85
N ASN A 196 5.76 -5.87 -3.25
CA ASN A 196 5.80 -6.28 -4.65
C ASN A 196 5.13 -7.64 -4.84
N ASN A 197 4.57 -7.87 -6.03
CA ASN A 197 4.13 -9.17 -6.51
C ASN A 197 3.19 -9.87 -5.51
N GLY A 198 2.09 -9.21 -5.16
CA GLY A 198 1.08 -9.77 -4.27
C GLY A 198 1.42 -9.75 -2.78
N ALA A 199 2.52 -9.12 -2.35
CA ALA A 199 2.86 -9.00 -0.94
C ALA A 199 1.80 -8.21 -0.14
N VAL A 200 1.54 -8.61 1.10
CA VAL A 200 0.47 -8.05 1.93
C VAL A 200 0.98 -7.70 3.33
N ILE A 201 0.54 -6.54 3.82
CA ILE A 201 0.56 -6.18 5.24
C ILE A 201 -0.90 -6.03 5.67
N ASP A 202 -1.33 -6.77 6.69
CA ASP A 202 -2.71 -6.71 7.13
C ASP A 202 -2.94 -6.75 8.65
N ALA A 203 -4.01 -6.08 9.08
CA ALA A 203 -4.54 -6.13 10.43
C ALA A 203 -6.05 -6.44 10.35
N LEU A 204 -6.36 -7.72 10.21
CA LEU A 204 -7.70 -8.21 9.88
C LEU A 204 -8.42 -8.75 11.10
N THR A 205 -9.73 -8.55 11.17
CA THR A 205 -10.58 -9.23 12.14
C THR A 205 -11.67 -10.02 11.43
N GLU A 206 -11.75 -11.33 11.69
CA GLU A 206 -12.77 -12.25 11.14
C GLU A 206 -13.87 -12.59 12.17
N ASN A 207 -13.98 -11.79 13.23
CA ASN A 207 -14.99 -11.94 14.29
C ASN A 207 -15.85 -10.67 14.43
N ASP A 208 -16.65 -10.57 15.50
CA ASP A 208 -17.55 -9.43 15.74
C ASP A 208 -16.86 -8.15 16.27
N PHE A 209 -15.54 -8.12 16.39
CA PHE A 209 -14.77 -6.98 16.89
C PHE A 209 -14.12 -6.19 15.74
N ASP A 210 -13.72 -4.96 16.02
CA ASP A 210 -13.17 -4.05 15.01
C ASP A 210 -11.82 -4.54 14.46
N GLY A 211 -11.52 -4.14 13.22
CA GLY A 211 -10.21 -4.34 12.58
C GLY A 211 -9.08 -3.63 13.33
N GLY A 212 -7.86 -4.18 13.24
CA GLY A 212 -6.68 -3.56 13.82
C GLY A 212 -6.24 -2.30 13.05
N SER A 213 -5.25 -1.58 13.59
CA SER A 213 -4.68 -0.39 12.93
C SER A 213 -3.30 -0.65 12.35
N ILE A 214 -2.99 0.02 11.23
CA ILE A 214 -1.66 0.00 10.59
C ILE A 214 -1.12 1.43 10.56
N GLN A 215 0.03 1.65 11.19
CA GLN A 215 0.74 2.93 11.20
C GLN A 215 2.12 2.79 10.54
N ILE A 216 2.41 3.66 9.58
CA ILE A 216 3.65 3.64 8.80
C ILE A 216 4.27 5.03 8.76
N ASN A 217 5.48 5.15 9.28
CA ASN A 217 6.34 6.30 9.06
C ASN A 217 7.41 5.89 8.04
N ALA A 218 7.49 6.60 6.92
CA ALA A 218 8.43 6.28 5.85
C ALA A 218 8.99 7.53 5.16
N ASP A 219 10.12 7.40 4.46
CA ASP A 219 10.50 8.39 3.46
C ASP A 219 9.74 8.12 2.14
N GLN A 220 9.62 6.84 1.77
CA GLN A 220 8.99 6.40 0.52
C GLN A 220 8.19 5.10 0.71
N VAL A 221 7.04 4.99 0.04
CA VAL A 221 6.22 3.78 0.01
C VAL A 221 5.96 3.39 -1.44
N ASN A 222 6.32 2.16 -1.82
CA ASN A 222 6.13 1.61 -3.15
C ASN A 222 5.26 0.35 -3.08
N LEU A 223 4.05 0.43 -3.61
CA LEU A 223 3.15 -0.71 -3.76
C LEU A 223 3.11 -1.06 -5.25
N ASN A 224 3.54 -2.27 -5.61
CA ASN A 224 3.61 -2.70 -6.99
C ASN A 224 2.98 -4.07 -7.18
N ASN A 225 2.30 -4.27 -8.32
CA ASN A 225 1.94 -5.57 -8.85
C ASN A 225 1.19 -6.44 -7.81
N GLY A 226 0.07 -5.95 -7.32
CA GLY A 226 -0.76 -6.60 -6.30
C GLY A 226 -0.27 -6.40 -4.85
N GLY A 227 0.70 -5.53 -4.60
CA GLY A 227 1.12 -5.16 -3.25
C GLY A 227 0.01 -4.43 -2.47
N LYS A 228 -0.25 -4.81 -1.21
CA LYS A 228 -1.39 -4.27 -0.44
C LYS A 228 -1.08 -3.97 1.02
N ILE A 229 -1.73 -2.92 1.52
CA ILE A 229 -1.87 -2.61 2.95
C ILE A 229 -3.35 -2.67 3.27
N VAL A 230 -3.76 -3.50 4.24
CA VAL A 230 -5.18 -3.83 4.45
C VAL A 230 -5.57 -3.82 5.93
N THR A 231 -6.63 -3.09 6.26
CA THR A 231 -7.40 -3.28 7.49
C THR A 231 -8.82 -3.68 7.11
N SER A 232 -9.45 -4.51 7.94
CA SER A 232 -10.83 -4.92 7.72
C SER A 232 -11.47 -5.46 8.98
N GLY A 233 -12.78 -5.29 9.08
CA GLY A 233 -13.66 -5.96 10.02
C GLY A 233 -14.67 -6.83 9.27
N ASP A 234 -14.93 -8.02 9.79
CA ASP A 234 -15.99 -8.91 9.32
C ASP A 234 -17.17 -8.92 10.31
N SER A 235 -18.26 -9.61 9.96
CA SER A 235 -19.46 -9.76 10.79
C SER A 235 -19.98 -8.40 11.27
N ARG A 236 -19.83 -8.06 12.56
CA ARG A 236 -20.29 -6.80 13.15
C ARG A 236 -19.17 -5.77 13.38
N GLY A 237 -17.92 -6.13 13.18
CA GLY A 237 -16.77 -5.26 13.43
C GLY A 237 -16.59 -4.21 12.35
N ASP A 238 -16.24 -2.99 12.76
CA ASP A 238 -15.88 -1.92 11.85
C ASP A 238 -14.51 -2.21 11.22
N ALA A 239 -14.27 -1.75 9.99
CA ALA A 239 -12.93 -1.83 9.40
C ALA A 239 -11.95 -0.91 10.15
N GLY A 240 -10.71 -1.38 10.29
CA GLY A 240 -9.69 -0.71 11.08
C GLY A 240 -9.10 0.53 10.40
N ASN A 241 -8.11 1.16 11.05
CA ASN A 241 -7.53 2.42 10.60
C ASN A 241 -6.15 2.24 9.96
N ILE A 242 -5.89 2.97 8.87
CA ILE A 242 -4.58 3.04 8.24
C ILE A 242 -4.07 4.48 8.32
N GLN A 243 -2.88 4.67 8.90
CA GLN A 243 -2.20 5.96 8.97
C GLN A 243 -0.81 5.89 8.35
N LEU A 244 -0.55 6.75 7.36
CA LEU A 244 0.76 6.87 6.72
C LEU A 244 1.30 8.30 6.87
N GLU A 245 2.53 8.44 7.35
CA GLU A 245 3.33 9.67 7.29
C GLU A 245 4.56 9.41 6.40
N VAL A 246 4.53 9.92 5.17
CA VAL A 246 5.51 9.60 4.12
C VAL A 246 6.24 10.87 3.65
N ALA A 247 7.53 11.00 3.93
CA ALA A 247 8.23 12.26 3.73
C ALA A 247 8.28 12.72 2.26
N ASP A 248 8.39 11.80 1.30
CA ASP A 248 8.56 12.12 -0.11
C ASP A 248 7.39 11.62 -0.98
N THR A 249 7.30 10.32 -1.26
CA THR A 249 6.34 9.82 -2.26
C THR A 249 5.73 8.48 -1.87
N ILE A 250 4.44 8.35 -2.16
CA ILE A 250 3.73 7.07 -2.23
C ILE A 250 3.47 6.77 -3.70
N THR A 251 3.93 5.62 -4.19
CA THR A 251 3.62 5.12 -5.53
C THR A 251 2.79 3.84 -5.43
N ILE A 252 1.66 3.80 -6.13
CA ILE A 252 0.74 2.66 -6.18
C ILE A 252 0.58 2.25 -7.64
N ASN A 253 1.20 1.15 -8.04
CA ASN A 253 1.25 0.70 -9.42
C ASN A 253 0.75 -0.74 -9.58
N ASN A 254 -0.36 -0.91 -10.30
CA ASN A 254 -0.93 -2.24 -10.58
C ASN A 254 -0.71 -2.70 -12.04
N GLY A 255 0.42 -2.35 -12.65
CA GLY A 255 0.71 -2.64 -14.07
C GLY A 255 0.85 -4.13 -14.41
N ASN A 256 1.31 -4.97 -13.48
CA ASN A 256 1.48 -6.40 -13.72
C ASN A 256 1.24 -7.27 -12.45
N PRO A 257 0.02 -7.28 -11.88
CA PRO A 257 -0.29 -8.11 -10.72
C PRO A 257 -0.17 -9.61 -11.06
N PRO A 258 0.22 -10.44 -10.09
CA PRO A 258 0.13 -11.89 -10.24
C PRO A 258 -1.29 -12.33 -10.60
N ALA A 259 -1.41 -13.31 -11.50
CA ALA A 259 -2.70 -13.83 -11.97
C ALA A 259 -3.47 -14.66 -10.90
N ILE A 260 -2.86 -14.87 -9.74
CA ILE A 260 -3.40 -15.67 -8.64
C ILE A 260 -3.29 -14.90 -7.34
N THR A 261 -4.24 -15.14 -6.44
CA THR A 261 -4.16 -14.74 -5.04
C THR A 261 -4.16 -16.00 -4.17
N PRO A 262 -3.01 -16.40 -3.60
CA PRO A 262 -2.93 -17.60 -2.76
C PRO A 262 -3.61 -17.42 -1.39
N PHE A 263 -3.92 -16.18 -0.99
CA PHE A 263 -4.63 -15.89 0.25
C PHE A 263 -6.08 -16.38 0.15
N LEU A 264 -6.45 -17.31 1.02
CA LEU A 264 -7.79 -17.89 1.08
C LEU A 264 -8.80 -16.99 1.80
N GLU A 265 -8.34 -15.89 2.41
CA GLU A 265 -9.20 -15.00 3.18
C GLU A 265 -10.20 -14.27 2.29
N PRO A 266 -11.53 -14.40 2.54
CA PRO A 266 -12.56 -13.73 1.74
C PRO A 266 -12.35 -12.22 1.62
N ILE A 267 -11.78 -11.63 2.67
CA ILE A 267 -11.47 -10.19 2.77
C ILE A 267 -10.47 -9.76 1.68
N LEU A 268 -9.49 -10.59 1.37
CA LEU A 268 -8.46 -10.30 0.37
C LEU A 268 -8.90 -10.68 -1.06
N GLN A 269 -10.07 -11.34 -1.22
CA GLN A 269 -10.60 -11.75 -2.51
C GLN A 269 -11.34 -10.61 -3.23
N ASN A 270 -12.02 -9.72 -2.50
CA ASN A 270 -12.72 -8.58 -3.11
C ASN A 270 -11.79 -7.53 -3.71
N THR A 271 -10.53 -7.50 -3.26
CA THR A 271 -9.46 -6.64 -3.79
C THR A 271 -8.41 -7.46 -4.56
N ALA A 272 -8.72 -8.71 -4.91
CA ALA A 272 -7.73 -9.74 -5.27
C ALA A 272 -6.67 -9.28 -6.26
N LEU A 273 -7.07 -8.53 -7.29
CA LEU A 273 -6.19 -8.15 -8.40
C LEU A 273 -5.69 -6.70 -8.33
N ASP A 274 -5.99 -5.95 -7.28
CA ASP A 274 -5.63 -4.53 -7.19
C ASP A 274 -4.37 -4.30 -6.35
N THR A 275 -3.67 -3.20 -6.60
CA THR A 275 -2.58 -2.71 -5.76
C THR A 275 -3.09 -1.51 -5.00
N GLY A 276 -2.86 -1.42 -3.69
CA GLY A 276 -3.41 -0.30 -2.95
C GLY A 276 -3.41 -0.38 -1.45
N ILE A 277 -4.12 0.59 -0.88
CA ILE A 277 -4.33 0.78 0.55
C ILE A 277 -5.83 0.66 0.81
N PHE A 278 -6.22 -0.28 1.67
CA PHE A 278 -7.62 -0.67 1.81
C PHE A 278 -8.06 -0.73 3.27
N ALA A 279 -9.08 0.05 3.63
CA ALA A 279 -9.74 0.02 4.93
C ALA A 279 -11.23 -0.26 4.75
N SER A 280 -11.54 -1.42 4.15
CA SER A 280 -12.87 -1.73 3.63
C SER A 280 -13.58 -2.77 4.49
N SER A 281 -14.91 -2.71 4.54
CA SER A 281 -15.74 -3.73 5.17
C SER A 281 -15.98 -4.91 4.21
N VAL A 282 -16.08 -6.13 4.75
CA VAL A 282 -16.25 -7.36 3.96
C VAL A 282 -17.67 -7.48 3.42
N ALA A 283 -17.85 -8.09 2.24
CA ALA A 283 -19.17 -8.38 1.70
C ALA A 283 -20.01 -9.23 2.68
N GLY A 284 -21.17 -8.70 3.08
CA GLY A 284 -22.05 -9.34 4.06
C GLY A 284 -21.79 -8.93 5.51
N SER A 285 -20.76 -8.13 5.79
CA SER A 285 -20.58 -7.51 7.11
C SER A 285 -21.61 -6.40 7.35
N THR A 286 -21.87 -6.11 8.62
CA THR A 286 -22.73 -5.02 9.08
C THR A 286 -21.96 -3.87 9.75
N GLY A 287 -20.63 -4.00 9.86
CA GLY A 287 -19.76 -2.96 10.38
C GLY A 287 -19.47 -1.86 9.35
N ASN A 288 -19.10 -0.69 9.85
CA ASN A 288 -18.80 0.51 9.07
C ASN A 288 -17.49 0.35 8.27
N GLY A 289 -17.31 1.20 7.25
CA GLY A 289 -16.03 1.36 6.57
C GLY A 289 -14.96 1.94 7.49
N GLY A 290 -13.69 1.67 7.17
CA GLY A 290 -12.56 2.08 7.98
C GLY A 290 -12.11 3.51 7.67
N SER A 291 -10.99 3.91 8.26
CA SER A 291 -10.38 5.21 8.02
C SER A 291 -8.98 5.10 7.44
N ILE A 292 -8.68 5.97 6.47
CA ILE A 292 -7.36 6.12 5.86
C ILE A 292 -6.93 7.57 6.02
N ASP A 293 -5.83 7.82 6.74
CA ASP A 293 -5.22 9.14 6.93
C ASP A 293 -3.79 9.11 6.39
N ILE A 294 -3.52 9.88 5.33
CA ILE A 294 -2.24 9.88 4.63
C ILE A 294 -1.70 11.30 4.57
N LYS A 295 -0.49 11.47 5.09
CA LYS A 295 0.33 12.67 4.96
C LYS A 295 1.52 12.34 4.09
N SER A 296 1.68 13.04 2.96
CA SER A 296 2.83 12.78 2.09
C SER A 296 3.37 13.99 1.33
N GLY A 297 4.54 13.82 0.70
CA GLY A 297 4.97 14.75 -0.34
C GLY A 297 4.04 14.67 -1.55
N SER A 298 4.10 13.58 -2.31
CA SER A 298 3.22 13.27 -3.44
C SER A 298 2.59 11.88 -3.33
N ILE A 299 1.48 11.66 -4.03
CA ILE A 299 0.90 10.33 -4.27
C ILE A 299 0.75 10.11 -5.77
N GLU A 300 1.32 9.02 -6.28
CA GLU A 300 1.26 8.64 -7.69
C GLU A 300 0.51 7.31 -7.86
N PHE A 301 -0.61 7.36 -8.56
CA PHE A 301 -1.42 6.19 -8.90
C PHE A 301 -1.21 5.81 -10.37
N LEU A 302 -0.91 4.54 -10.60
CA LEU A 302 -0.61 3.98 -11.91
C LEU A 302 -1.37 2.67 -12.12
N ASP A 303 -1.92 2.49 -13.31
CA ASP A 303 -2.38 1.20 -13.84
C ASP A 303 -3.35 0.45 -12.92
N ARG A 304 -4.42 1.08 -12.43
CA ARG A 304 -5.36 0.57 -11.40
C ARG A 304 -4.82 0.59 -9.97
N GLY A 305 -3.93 1.53 -9.66
CA GLY A 305 -3.60 1.84 -8.28
C GLY A 305 -4.84 2.40 -7.55
N SER A 306 -5.05 1.97 -6.30
CA SER A 306 -6.25 2.35 -5.55
C SER A 306 -5.97 2.68 -4.08
N ILE A 307 -6.72 3.62 -3.54
CA ILE A 307 -6.91 3.82 -2.10
C ILE A 307 -8.41 3.74 -1.85
N ALA A 308 -8.85 2.84 -0.98
CA ALA A 308 -10.29 2.66 -0.78
C ALA A 308 -10.70 2.32 0.67
N ALA A 309 -11.82 2.90 1.09
CA ALA A 309 -12.49 2.65 2.36
C ALA A 309 -13.96 2.30 2.11
N VAL A 310 -14.16 1.20 1.37
CA VAL A 310 -15.48 0.76 0.88
C VAL A 310 -16.33 0.19 2.01
N THR A 311 -17.63 0.47 1.97
CA THR A 311 -18.59 0.00 2.98
C THR A 311 -19.71 -0.84 2.38
N GLN A 312 -20.02 -1.98 3.00
CA GLN A 312 -21.07 -2.91 2.55
C GLN A 312 -22.40 -2.71 3.27
N ALA A 313 -22.37 -2.21 4.52
CA ALA A 313 -23.52 -1.82 5.32
C ALA A 313 -23.08 -0.78 6.38
N GLY A 314 -24.00 0.05 6.86
CA GLY A 314 -23.69 1.05 7.89
C GLY A 314 -23.20 2.39 7.32
N ALA A 315 -22.31 3.05 8.06
CA ALA A 315 -21.73 4.34 7.68
C ALA A 315 -20.48 4.15 6.80
N GLY A 316 -20.36 4.99 5.76
CA GLY A 316 -19.24 4.97 4.82
C GLY A 316 -17.89 5.25 5.48
N GLY A 317 -16.82 4.76 4.86
CA GLY A 317 -15.45 4.97 5.31
C GLY A 317 -14.99 6.43 5.16
N ASN A 318 -13.87 6.76 5.80
CA ASN A 318 -13.30 8.12 5.77
C ASN A 318 -11.89 8.10 5.22
N ILE A 319 -11.63 8.88 4.17
CA ILE A 319 -10.29 9.02 3.59
C ILE A 319 -9.87 10.49 3.66
N VAL A 320 -8.69 10.72 4.23
CA VAL A 320 -8.04 12.03 4.32
C VAL A 320 -6.67 11.93 3.66
N LEU A 321 -6.46 12.72 2.61
CA LEU A 321 -5.17 12.82 1.91
C LEU A 321 -4.63 14.24 2.05
N GLU A 322 -3.54 14.41 2.79
CA GLU A 322 -2.82 15.67 2.95
C GLU A 322 -1.46 15.55 2.23
N THR A 323 -1.32 16.24 1.09
CA THR A 323 -0.10 16.22 0.28
C THR A 323 0.53 17.60 0.18
N THR A 324 1.84 17.69 0.38
CA THR A 324 2.56 18.98 0.22
C THR A 324 2.87 19.31 -1.24
N LYS A 325 2.78 18.31 -2.11
CA LYS A 325 2.99 18.39 -3.55
C LYS A 325 1.74 17.88 -4.26
N ASP A 326 1.87 16.86 -5.10
CA ASP A 326 0.90 16.56 -6.16
C ASP A 326 0.29 15.18 -5.97
N ILE A 327 -0.97 15.04 -6.35
CA ILE A 327 -1.64 13.76 -6.56
C ILE A 327 -1.78 13.54 -8.07
N ILE A 328 -1.23 12.42 -8.55
CA ILE A 328 -1.26 12.06 -9.97
C ILE A 328 -2.10 10.78 -10.13
N LEU A 329 -3.14 10.87 -10.95
CA LEU A 329 -4.05 9.77 -11.27
C LEU A 329 -3.86 9.36 -12.73
N ASN A 330 -3.50 8.09 -12.96
CA ASN A 330 -3.28 7.56 -14.30
C ASN A 330 -3.80 6.13 -14.45
N ASN A 331 -4.33 5.84 -15.64
CA ASN A 331 -4.75 4.54 -16.14
C ASN A 331 -5.60 3.71 -15.15
N ASN A 332 -6.88 4.05 -15.06
CA ASN A 332 -7.94 3.39 -14.30
C ASN A 332 -7.70 3.36 -12.78
N SER A 333 -7.11 4.44 -12.25
CA SER A 333 -6.79 4.57 -10.82
C SER A 333 -7.95 5.18 -10.02
N ALA A 334 -8.06 4.87 -8.73
CA ALA A 334 -9.21 5.31 -7.94
C ALA A 334 -8.87 5.74 -6.50
N ILE A 335 -9.62 6.72 -6.00
CA ILE A 335 -9.74 7.05 -4.59
C ILE A 335 -11.22 6.88 -4.22
N SER A 336 -11.57 5.86 -3.43
CA SER A 336 -12.98 5.47 -3.25
C SER A 336 -13.39 5.26 -1.79
N ALA A 337 -14.41 5.97 -1.35
CA ALA A 337 -15.18 5.69 -0.14
C ALA A 337 -16.63 5.30 -0.50
N GLU A 338 -16.81 4.56 -1.59
CA GLU A 338 -18.10 4.07 -2.06
C GLU A 338 -18.82 3.20 -1.03
N ALA A 339 -20.14 3.20 -1.16
CA ALA A 339 -21.04 2.43 -0.33
C ALA A 339 -21.99 1.54 -1.16
N PHE A 340 -22.01 0.26 -0.81
CA PHE A 340 -22.84 -0.74 -1.47
C PHE A 340 -24.09 -1.08 -0.64
N ASN A 341 -25.06 -1.74 -1.26
CA ASN A 341 -26.32 -2.12 -0.62
C ASN A 341 -27.00 -0.89 0.02
N GLN A 342 -27.35 -0.98 1.31
CA GLN A 342 -27.99 0.08 2.09
C GLN A 342 -27.00 0.97 2.84
N ALA A 343 -25.69 0.80 2.64
CA ALA A 343 -24.68 1.67 3.25
C ALA A 343 -24.76 3.10 2.70
N ASN A 344 -24.41 4.07 3.54
CA ASN A 344 -24.25 5.46 3.10
C ASN A 344 -22.82 5.69 2.61
N GLY A 345 -22.66 6.51 1.57
CA GLY A 345 -21.37 6.92 1.03
C GLY A 345 -20.47 7.55 2.09
N GLY A 346 -19.16 7.36 1.95
CA GLY A 346 -18.17 7.84 2.90
C GLY A 346 -17.78 9.31 2.73
N ASN A 347 -16.79 9.75 3.49
CA ASN A 347 -16.23 11.09 3.38
C ASN A 347 -14.82 11.04 2.79
N LEU A 348 -14.57 11.85 1.77
CA LEU A 348 -13.27 12.05 1.15
C LEU A 348 -12.83 13.50 1.36
N THR A 349 -11.68 13.72 1.98
CA THR A 349 -11.04 15.03 2.07
C THR A 349 -9.66 14.97 1.43
N ILE A 350 -9.42 15.83 0.45
CA ILE A 350 -8.13 15.93 -0.24
C ILE A 350 -7.60 17.35 -0.11
N ASP A 351 -6.39 17.49 0.41
CA ASP A 351 -5.59 18.71 0.42
C ASP A 351 -4.30 18.44 -0.35
N SER A 352 -4.10 19.17 -1.45
CA SER A 352 -2.98 18.95 -2.36
C SER A 352 -2.61 20.24 -3.07
N ARG A 353 -1.39 20.37 -3.57
CA ARG A 353 -1.05 21.49 -4.45
C ARG A 353 -1.74 21.31 -5.80
N PHE A 354 -1.55 20.15 -6.44
CA PHE A 354 -2.15 19.84 -7.73
C PHE A 354 -2.72 18.43 -7.74
N ILE A 355 -3.93 18.30 -8.27
CA ILE A 355 -4.51 17.01 -8.63
C ILE A 355 -4.53 16.93 -10.15
N ILE A 356 -3.85 15.93 -10.72
CA ILE A 356 -3.69 15.75 -12.16
C ILE A 356 -4.19 14.38 -12.56
N ALA A 357 -5.27 14.32 -13.32
CA ALA A 357 -5.77 13.09 -13.94
C ALA A 357 -5.49 13.12 -15.45
N PHE A 358 -4.81 12.09 -15.96
CA PHE A 358 -4.47 12.04 -17.38
C PHE A 358 -5.71 11.81 -18.26
N PRO A 359 -5.85 12.48 -19.43
CA PRO A 359 -7.04 12.33 -20.25
C PRO A 359 -7.30 10.88 -20.71
N ASN A 360 -8.57 10.50 -20.79
CA ASN A 360 -9.02 9.16 -21.23
C ASN A 360 -8.47 8.01 -20.38
N SER A 361 -8.28 8.24 -19.09
CA SER A 361 -7.69 7.27 -18.18
C SER A 361 -8.65 6.72 -17.14
N ASN A 362 -9.96 6.97 -17.24
CA ASN A 362 -10.99 6.43 -16.33
C ASN A 362 -10.60 6.46 -14.84
N SER A 363 -10.04 7.58 -14.38
CA SER A 363 -9.50 7.70 -13.03
C SER A 363 -10.38 8.57 -12.17
N ASP A 364 -10.81 8.03 -11.04
CA ASP A 364 -12.01 8.51 -10.37
C ASP A 364 -11.82 8.79 -8.88
N ILE A 365 -12.63 9.71 -8.36
CA ILE A 365 -12.74 10.04 -6.94
C ILE A 365 -14.20 9.85 -6.52
N LEU A 366 -14.45 8.82 -5.71
CA LEU A 366 -15.78 8.24 -5.53
C LEU A 366 -16.22 8.20 -4.08
N ALA A 367 -17.44 8.66 -3.81
CA ALA A 367 -18.13 8.53 -2.54
C ALA A 367 -19.62 8.26 -2.75
N ASP A 368 -19.98 7.69 -3.90
CA ASP A 368 -21.37 7.38 -4.23
C ASP A 368 -21.90 6.17 -3.44
N ALA A 369 -23.23 6.05 -3.45
CA ALA A 369 -23.94 5.00 -2.74
C ALA A 369 -25.01 4.36 -3.61
N GLN A 370 -25.19 3.05 -3.48
CA GLN A 370 -26.28 2.37 -4.19
C GLN A 370 -27.66 2.75 -3.61
N GLN A 371 -28.01 2.27 -2.40
CA GLN A 371 -29.33 2.50 -1.79
C GLN A 371 -29.29 3.45 -0.58
N GLY A 372 -28.13 3.67 0.02
CA GLY A 372 -27.95 4.69 1.07
C GLY A 372 -27.76 6.09 0.48
N ALA A 373 -27.64 7.09 1.35
CA ALA A 373 -27.33 8.45 0.92
C ALA A 373 -25.89 8.52 0.37
N GLY A 374 -25.68 9.35 -0.65
CA GLY A 374 -24.35 9.63 -1.18
C GLY A 374 -23.45 10.34 -0.15
N GLY A 375 -22.14 10.23 -0.34
CA GLY A 375 -21.12 10.69 0.60
C GLY A 375 -20.75 12.18 0.48
N ASN A 376 -19.64 12.58 1.10
CA ASN A 376 -19.14 13.95 0.97
C ASN A 376 -17.71 13.94 0.42
N ILE A 377 -17.46 14.73 -0.62
CA ILE A 377 -16.14 14.93 -1.19
C ILE A 377 -15.76 16.40 -1.04
N THR A 378 -14.64 16.66 -0.38
CA THR A 378 -14.04 17.99 -0.27
C THR A 378 -12.65 17.96 -0.85
N ILE A 379 -12.40 18.80 -1.86
CA ILE A 379 -11.11 18.93 -2.52
C ILE A 379 -10.61 20.36 -2.36
N ASN A 380 -9.46 20.52 -1.73
CA ASN A 380 -8.73 21.78 -1.66
C ASN A 380 -7.44 21.63 -2.49
N ALA A 381 -7.33 22.39 -3.57
CA ALA A 381 -6.16 22.35 -4.43
C ALA A 381 -5.82 23.70 -5.08
N GLU A 382 -4.56 23.94 -5.43
CA GLU A 382 -4.21 25.11 -6.26
C GLU A 382 -4.71 24.96 -7.70
N SER A 383 -4.83 23.73 -8.19
CA SER A 383 -5.45 23.42 -9.48
C SER A 383 -5.93 21.96 -9.53
N LEU A 384 -7.04 21.75 -10.23
CA LEU A 384 -7.63 20.45 -10.52
C LEU A 384 -7.65 20.27 -12.05
N LEU A 385 -6.87 19.31 -12.56
CA LEU A 385 -6.64 19.14 -14.00
C LEU A 385 -7.10 17.77 -14.48
N GLY A 386 -7.95 17.77 -15.52
CA GLY A 386 -8.32 16.56 -16.25
C GLY A 386 -9.33 15.64 -15.57
N ILE A 387 -9.97 16.08 -14.48
CA ILE A 387 -11.01 15.36 -13.73
C ILE A 387 -12.15 16.32 -13.38
N VAL A 388 -13.41 15.86 -13.45
CA VAL A 388 -14.59 16.73 -13.29
C VAL A 388 -15.72 15.98 -12.58
N GLU A 389 -16.51 16.68 -11.77
CA GLU A 389 -17.74 16.14 -11.21
C GLU A 389 -18.79 15.84 -12.30
N ARG A 390 -19.18 14.57 -12.44
CA ARG A 390 -20.25 14.12 -13.36
C ARG A 390 -20.63 12.65 -13.08
N PRO A 391 -21.73 12.14 -13.70
CA PRO A 391 -22.03 10.71 -13.70
C PRO A 391 -20.88 9.88 -14.30
N LEU A 392 -20.64 8.71 -13.73
CA LEU A 392 -19.52 7.83 -14.10
C LEU A 392 -19.58 7.38 -15.55
N ASN A 393 -18.43 7.32 -16.19
CA ASN A 393 -18.24 6.74 -17.52
C ASN A 393 -16.83 6.19 -17.67
N ASP A 394 -16.74 4.93 -18.15
CA ASP A 394 -15.52 4.13 -18.38
C ASP A 394 -14.41 4.80 -19.24
N LEU A 395 -14.64 5.97 -19.81
CA LEU A 395 -13.68 6.72 -20.63
C LEU A 395 -13.18 8.00 -19.97
N THR A 396 -13.77 8.39 -18.84
CA THR A 396 -13.59 9.73 -18.30
C THR A 396 -13.15 9.71 -16.86
N ASN A 397 -12.46 10.76 -16.44
CA ASN A 397 -12.04 10.92 -15.06
C ASN A 397 -13.11 11.70 -14.30
N ASP A 398 -13.69 11.08 -13.29
CA ASP A 398 -14.94 11.53 -12.69
C ASP A 398 -14.84 11.72 -11.18
N ILE A 399 -15.54 12.73 -10.67
CA ILE A 399 -15.81 12.91 -9.23
C ILE A 399 -17.28 12.64 -9.00
N ASN A 400 -17.62 11.74 -8.08
CA ASN A 400 -19.00 11.33 -7.88
C ASN A 400 -19.31 11.03 -6.41
N ALA A 401 -20.35 11.67 -5.87
CA ALA A 401 -20.91 11.40 -4.55
C ALA A 401 -22.42 11.15 -4.59
N SER A 402 -22.96 10.71 -5.73
CA SER A 402 -24.40 10.55 -5.96
C SER A 402 -25.00 9.33 -5.25
N SER A 403 -26.32 9.22 -5.28
CA SER A 403 -27.04 8.01 -4.85
C SER A 403 -28.01 7.51 -5.92
N GLU A 404 -28.04 6.20 -6.18
CA GLU A 404 -28.96 5.62 -7.17
C GLU A 404 -30.43 5.68 -6.68
N PHE A 405 -30.66 5.40 -5.39
CA PHE A 405 -32.01 5.27 -4.83
C PHE A 405 -32.32 6.20 -3.65
N ASN A 406 -31.39 7.06 -3.25
CA ASN A 406 -31.52 7.95 -2.11
C ASN A 406 -31.09 9.38 -2.46
N LEU A 407 -30.81 10.20 -1.44
CA LEU A 407 -30.29 11.55 -1.63
C LEU A 407 -28.83 11.51 -2.11
N ASP A 408 -28.53 12.32 -3.12
CA ASP A 408 -27.15 12.60 -3.52
C ASP A 408 -26.38 13.24 -2.37
N GLY A 409 -25.09 12.93 -2.34
CA GLY A 409 -24.10 13.55 -1.48
C GLY A 409 -23.66 14.92 -1.95
N ASN A 410 -22.58 15.43 -1.36
CA ASN A 410 -22.03 16.76 -1.66
C ASN A 410 -20.62 16.67 -2.22
N VAL A 411 -20.34 17.41 -3.30
CA VAL A 411 -19.00 17.62 -3.83
C VAL A 411 -18.65 19.10 -3.70
N GLU A 412 -17.60 19.40 -2.95
CA GLU A 412 -17.05 20.74 -2.77
C GLU A 412 -15.63 20.79 -3.32
N VAL A 413 -15.43 21.56 -4.40
CA VAL A 413 -14.11 21.76 -5.01
C VAL A 413 -13.67 23.21 -4.82
N ASN A 414 -12.65 23.38 -3.98
CA ASN A 414 -11.95 24.63 -3.73
C ASN A 414 -10.65 24.65 -4.53
N ALA A 415 -10.77 24.87 -5.84
CA ALA A 415 -9.66 25.07 -6.75
C ALA A 415 -9.91 26.31 -7.61
N PRO A 416 -8.99 27.29 -7.66
CA PRO A 416 -9.11 28.40 -8.60
C PRO A 416 -9.21 27.87 -10.02
N ASP A 417 -10.19 28.34 -10.78
CA ASP A 417 -10.35 28.02 -12.21
C ASP A 417 -9.24 28.72 -13.00
N ASN A 418 -8.02 28.18 -12.92
CA ASN A 418 -6.86 28.67 -13.64
C ASN A 418 -6.80 27.99 -15.01
N ASN A 419 -7.80 28.26 -15.84
CA ASN A 419 -7.75 27.92 -17.25
C ASN A 419 -6.46 28.53 -17.86
N PRO A 420 -5.47 27.71 -18.28
CA PRO A 420 -4.20 28.22 -18.81
C PRO A 420 -4.38 29.04 -20.11
N THR A 421 -5.57 29.01 -20.71
CA THR A 421 -5.90 29.83 -21.88
C THR A 421 -6.24 31.29 -21.57
N ASP A 422 -6.57 31.64 -20.31
CA ASP A 422 -6.88 33.03 -19.94
C ASP A 422 -5.63 33.93 -19.86
N GLY A 423 -4.43 33.32 -19.89
CA GLY A 423 -3.14 33.99 -19.97
C GLY A 423 -2.48 33.94 -21.35
N ALA A 424 -3.12 33.34 -22.36
CA ALA A 424 -2.61 33.35 -23.72
C ALA A 424 -2.79 34.75 -24.33
N ALA A 425 -1.87 35.67 -23.99
CA ALA A 425 -1.72 36.90 -24.74
C ALA A 425 -1.54 36.53 -26.21
N GLU A 426 -2.50 36.90 -27.05
CA GLU A 426 -2.35 36.80 -28.50
C GLU A 426 -1.01 37.45 -28.86
N LEU A 427 -0.10 36.66 -29.43
CA LEU A 427 1.12 37.22 -30.00
C LEU A 427 0.66 38.24 -31.05
N PRO A 428 1.07 39.53 -30.95
CA PRO A 428 0.69 40.51 -31.93
C PRO A 428 1.20 40.03 -33.28
N VAL A 429 0.27 39.67 -34.16
CA VAL A 429 0.55 39.28 -35.53
C VAL A 429 0.87 40.57 -36.28
N ASN A 430 2.05 41.15 -36.01
CA ASN A 430 2.63 42.09 -36.95
C ASN A 430 2.98 41.27 -38.20
N ARG A 431 2.01 41.17 -39.12
CA ARG A 431 2.33 40.96 -40.52
C ARG A 431 3.24 42.11 -40.91
N ILE A 432 4.53 41.83 -41.03
CA ILE A 432 5.40 42.64 -41.86
C ILE A 432 4.89 42.36 -43.28
N GLU A 433 4.10 43.28 -43.84
CA GLU A 433 3.91 43.32 -45.28
C GLU A 433 5.29 43.60 -45.88
N GLU A 434 5.80 42.65 -46.66
CA GLU A 434 6.98 42.90 -47.49
C GLU A 434 6.63 44.01 -48.49
N GLU A 435 7.00 45.25 -48.16
CA GLU A 435 7.06 46.32 -49.15
C GLU A 435 8.07 45.90 -50.23
N GLU A 436 7.56 45.67 -51.44
CA GLU A 436 8.36 45.56 -52.66
C GLU A 436 9.20 46.83 -52.87
N GLN A 437 10.41 46.87 -52.32
CA GLN A 437 11.45 47.80 -52.74
C GLN A 437 12.33 47.15 -53.80
N VAL A 438 11.83 47.09 -55.04
CA VAL A 438 12.69 46.92 -56.21
C VAL A 438 13.27 48.31 -56.56
N ALA A 439 14.38 48.66 -55.93
CA ALA A 439 15.21 49.77 -56.36
C ALA A 439 15.97 49.37 -57.65
N GLN A 440 15.33 49.57 -58.79
CA GLN A 440 15.97 49.44 -60.10
C GLN A 440 16.75 50.73 -60.37
N THR A 441 18.06 50.71 -60.11
CA THR A 441 18.97 51.81 -60.47
C THR A 441 20.06 51.26 -61.38
N CYS A 442 19.94 51.51 -62.67
CA CYS A 442 21.06 51.46 -63.62
C CYS A 442 20.91 52.65 -64.56
N SER A 443 21.73 53.66 -64.31
CA SER A 443 21.83 54.90 -65.07
C SER A 443 22.55 54.65 -66.40
N ASP A 444 21.97 55.23 -67.45
CA ASP A 444 22.50 55.28 -68.81
C ASP A 444 23.81 56.09 -68.86
N ASN A 445 24.91 55.49 -69.31
CA ASN A 445 26.13 56.20 -69.63
C ASN A 445 26.61 55.74 -71.01
N GLN A 446 26.60 56.66 -71.96
CA GLN A 446 26.97 56.44 -73.35
C GLN A 446 28.45 56.01 -73.49
N GLY A 447 28.70 54.93 -74.23
CA GLY A 447 30.02 54.54 -74.71
C GLY A 447 30.22 53.03 -74.83
N GLU A 448 30.05 52.52 -76.05
CA GLU A 448 30.62 51.29 -76.65
C GLU A 448 30.58 49.93 -75.88
N GLU A 449 29.78 49.01 -76.44
CA GLU A 449 29.85 47.53 -76.46
C GLU A 449 30.35 46.73 -75.24
N SER A 450 29.43 46.18 -74.43
CA SER A 450 29.42 44.76 -73.92
C SER A 450 28.32 44.52 -72.84
N PRO A 451 27.80 43.28 -72.68
CA PRO A 451 26.56 43.02 -71.93
C PRO A 451 26.71 42.99 -70.40
N ILE A 452 25.71 43.56 -69.72
CA ILE A 452 25.57 43.64 -68.26
C ILE A 452 25.12 42.28 -67.70
N ILE A 453 25.87 41.73 -66.74
CA ILE A 453 25.48 40.56 -65.92
C ILE A 453 25.06 41.07 -64.54
N CYS A 454 23.77 40.95 -64.20
CA CYS A 454 23.27 41.17 -62.83
C CYS A 454 23.20 39.83 -62.08
N SER A 455 23.90 39.70 -60.95
CA SER A 455 23.80 38.53 -60.06
C SER A 455 23.03 38.88 -58.78
N SER A 456 21.91 38.22 -58.52
CA SER A 456 21.23 38.23 -57.22
C SER A 456 21.74 37.08 -56.35
N LYS A 457 22.02 37.34 -55.07
CA LYS A 457 22.20 36.31 -54.04
C LYS A 457 20.96 36.31 -53.13
N GLY A 458 20.10 35.30 -53.27
CA GLY A 458 19.04 35.00 -52.30
C GLY A 458 19.61 34.33 -51.05
N LYS A 459 19.01 34.59 -49.89
CA LYS A 459 19.16 33.79 -48.66
C LYS A 459 18.06 32.72 -48.63
N GLU A 460 18.43 31.50 -48.27
CA GLU A 460 17.55 30.34 -48.09
C GLU A 460 16.57 30.54 -46.92
N VAL A 461 15.32 30.09 -47.13
CA VAL A 461 14.25 30.00 -46.14
C VAL A 461 14.13 28.54 -45.70
N TYR A 462 14.19 28.28 -44.39
CA TYR A 462 13.81 26.97 -43.82
C TYR A 462 12.28 26.93 -43.59
N PRO A 463 11.58 25.85 -43.96
CA PRO A 463 10.13 25.76 -43.77
C PRO A 463 9.74 25.39 -42.33
N SER A 464 8.65 26.01 -41.86
CA SER A 464 7.98 25.71 -40.59
C SER A 464 7.25 24.36 -40.64
N PRO A 465 7.15 23.61 -39.52
CA PRO A 465 6.40 22.34 -39.49
C PRO A 465 4.89 22.58 -39.51
N GLN A 466 4.17 21.80 -40.32
CA GLN A 466 2.71 21.81 -40.35
C GLN A 466 2.12 20.99 -39.19
N LEU A 467 1.15 21.60 -38.49
CA LEU A 467 0.17 20.89 -37.66
C LEU A 467 -0.91 20.35 -38.59
N HIS A 468 -1.18 19.05 -38.51
CA HIS A 468 -2.33 18.42 -39.16
C HIS A 468 -3.50 18.28 -38.18
N PRO A 469 -4.75 18.35 -38.70
CA PRO A 469 -5.98 18.53 -37.93
C PRO A 469 -6.42 17.30 -37.15
#